data_AF-M0L8J4-F1
#
_entry.id   AF-M0L8J4-F1
#
_cell.length_a   1.000
_cell.length_b   1.000
_cell.length_c   1.000
_cell.angle_alpha   90.00
_cell.angle_beta   90.00
_cell.angle_gamma   90.00
#
_symmetry.space_group_name_H-M   'P 1'
#
loop_
_entity.id
_entity.type
_entity.pdbx_description
1 polymer ?
#
loop_
_entity_poly.entity_id
_entity_poly.type
_entity_poly.pdbx_seq_one_letter_code
_entity_poly.pdbx_strand_id
1 'polypeptide(L)' 'MPPTDSDGDDPRVPIVCPECETTSRVPLSDLAESIERHNDQLHDGEDIAEVDPDIADSIADLIATDLGLLEESDRPD' A
#
# COMPACT_ATOMS: atom_id res chain seq x y z
N MET A 1 -24.22 14.53 14.70
CA MET A 1 -23.53 13.84 13.59
C MET A 1 -22.04 13.93 13.87
N PRO A 2 -21.30 12.80 13.83
CA PRO A 2 -19.84 12.77 13.99
C PRO A 2 -19.18 13.56 12.84
N PRO A 3 -17.95 14.08 13.01
CA PRO A 3 -17.24 14.74 11.92
C PRO A 3 -17.07 13.74 10.77
N THR A 4 -17.57 14.11 9.60
CA THR A 4 -17.27 13.43 8.35
C THR A 4 -15.75 13.42 8.18
N ASP A 5 -15.17 12.26 7.93
CA ASP A 5 -13.79 12.03 7.46
C ASP A 5 -13.11 13.33 7.00
N SER A 6 -12.41 13.96 7.93
CA SER A 6 -11.51 15.05 7.60
C SER A 6 -10.26 14.39 7.02
N ASP A 7 -9.66 15.06 6.04
CA ASP A 7 -8.36 14.86 5.37
C ASP A 7 -7.16 14.32 6.23
N GLY A 8 -7.33 14.14 7.53
CA GLY A 8 -6.41 13.50 8.47
C GLY A 8 -6.75 12.06 8.90
N ASP A 9 -7.87 11.47 8.46
CA ASP A 9 -8.27 10.09 8.83
C ASP A 9 -7.86 9.04 7.77
N ASP A 10 -7.61 9.45 6.52
CA ASP A 10 -7.23 8.51 5.46
C ASP A 10 -5.85 7.88 5.75
N PRO A 11 -5.74 6.54 5.74
CA PRO A 11 -4.52 5.84 6.10
C PRO A 11 -3.41 6.19 5.11
N ARG A 12 -2.29 6.69 5.64
CA ARG A 12 -1.14 7.06 4.80
C ARG A 12 -0.28 5.84 4.53
N VAL A 13 -0.09 5.55 3.25
CA VAL A 13 0.71 4.42 2.77
C VAL A 13 2.10 4.92 2.39
N PRO A 14 3.18 4.27 2.89
CA PRO A 14 4.52 4.57 2.46
C PRO A 14 4.77 4.06 1.04
N ILE A 15 5.43 4.90 0.25
CA ILE A 15 5.91 4.61 -1.10
C ILE A 15 7.43 4.72 -1.13
N VAL A 16 8.04 3.86 -1.92
CA VAL A 16 9.49 3.79 -2.12
C VAL A 16 9.80 3.83 -3.61
N CYS A 17 10.85 4.55 -3.97
CA CYS A 17 11.42 4.51 -5.32
C CYS A 17 12.92 4.19 -5.19
N PRO A 18 13.37 2.99 -5.62
CA PRO A 18 14.76 2.56 -5.46
C PRO A 18 15.73 3.36 -6.33
N GLU A 19 15.32 3.79 -7.53
CA GLU A 19 16.16 4.58 -8.44
C GLU A 19 16.35 6.02 -7.95
N CYS A 20 15.31 6.62 -7.36
CA CYS A 20 15.39 7.96 -6.78
C CYS A 20 15.94 7.94 -5.34
N GLU A 21 16.07 6.77 -4.72
CA GLU A 21 16.39 6.59 -3.29
C GLU A 21 15.47 7.42 -2.38
N THR A 22 14.19 7.56 -2.76
CA THR A 22 13.23 8.38 -2.02
C THR A 22 12.15 7.52 -1.37
N THR A 23 11.76 7.93 -0.15
CA THR A 23 10.65 7.35 0.60
C THR A 23 9.67 8.45 0.99
N SER A 24 8.40 8.29 0.69
CA SER A 24 7.34 9.26 1.04
C SER A 24 6.10 8.56 1.57
N ARG A 25 5.16 9.29 2.18
CA ARG A 25 3.87 8.75 2.64
C ARG A 25 2.74 9.55 2.04
N VAL A 26 1.84 8.88 1.35
CA VAL A 26 0.70 9.50 0.66
C VAL A 26 -0.62 8.89 1.15
N PRO A 27 -1.73 9.63 1.14
CA PRO A 27 -3.06 9.07 1.42
C PRO A 27 -3.34 7.86 0.51
N LEU A 28 -4.01 6.83 1.05
CA LEU A 28 -4.42 5.67 0.27
C LEU A 28 -5.33 6.07 -0.89
N SER A 29 -6.17 7.08 -0.69
CA SER A 29 -7.03 7.64 -1.75
C SER A 29 -6.24 8.12 -2.97
N ASP A 30 -5.04 8.67 -2.75
CA ASP A 30 -4.23 9.32 -3.78
C ASP A 30 -3.05 8.44 -4.22
N LEU A 31 -2.90 7.26 -3.63
CA LEU A 31 -1.73 6.41 -3.75
C LEU A 31 -1.42 6.03 -5.20
N ALA A 32 -2.42 5.47 -5.90
CA ALA A 32 -2.26 4.99 -7.27
C ALA A 32 -1.89 6.13 -8.22
N GLU A 33 -2.59 7.27 -8.13
CA GLU A 33 -2.30 8.45 -8.94
C GLU A 33 -0.90 9.02 -8.64
N SER A 34 -0.45 8.98 -7.39
CA SER A 34 0.87 9.48 -7.01
C SER A 34 2.00 8.62 -7.59
N ILE A 35 1.85 7.29 -7.56
CA ILE A 35 2.81 6.34 -8.11
C ILE A 35 2.86 6.46 -9.64
N GLU A 36 1.71 6.38 -10.31
CA GLU A 36 1.61 6.45 -11.77
C GLU A 36 2.24 7.76 -12.28
N ARG A 37 1.88 8.89 -11.68
CA ARG A 37 2.43 10.20 -12.03
C ARG A 37 3.93 10.32 -11.75
N HIS A 38 4.46 9.62 -10.75
CA HIS A 38 5.90 9.61 -10.48
C HIS A 38 6.64 8.82 -11.57
N ASN A 39 6.16 7.62 -11.87
CA ASN A 39 6.74 6.73 -12.87
C ASN A 39 6.69 7.35 -14.27
N ASP A 40 5.56 7.93 -14.67
CA ASP A 40 5.43 8.61 -15.96
C ASP A 40 6.37 9.82 -16.11
N GLN A 41 6.60 10.58 -15.04
CA GLN A 41 7.40 11.80 -15.11
C GLN A 41 8.91 11.58 -14.96
N LEU A 42 9.32 10.56 -14.19
CA LEU A 42 10.73 10.36 -13.81
C LEU A 42 11.32 9.06 -14.36
N HIS A 43 10.50 8.09 -14.72
CA HIS A 43 10.91 6.75 -15.15
C HIS A 43 10.28 6.34 -16.49
N ASP A 44 9.87 7.31 -17.32
CA ASP A 44 9.28 7.07 -18.64
C ASP A 44 8.07 6.09 -18.63
N GLY A 45 7.35 6.03 -17.49
CA GLY A 45 6.22 5.14 -17.27
C GLY A 45 6.60 3.73 -16.81
N GLU A 46 7.87 3.45 -16.50
CA GLU A 46 8.29 2.19 -15.88
C GLU A 46 7.85 2.13 -14.41
N ASP A 47 7.33 0.97 -14.00
CA ASP A 47 6.88 0.68 -12.63
C ASP A 47 8.07 0.53 -11.67
N ILE A 48 8.75 1.65 -11.40
CA ILE A 48 9.92 1.71 -10.53
C ILE A 48 9.53 2.13 -9.12
N ALA A 49 8.69 3.16 -8.97
CA ALA A 49 8.14 3.53 -7.67
C ALA A 49 6.96 2.63 -7.32
N GLU A 50 6.94 2.13 -6.10
CA GLU A 50 5.92 1.21 -5.61
C GLU A 50 5.59 1.45 -4.12
N VAL A 51 4.54 0.79 -3.64
CA VAL A 51 4.25 0.73 -2.20
C VAL A 51 5.41 0.05 -1.50
N ASP A 52 5.77 0.52 -0.30
CA ASP A 52 6.80 -0.10 0.51
C ASP A 52 6.54 -1.61 0.66
N PRO A 53 7.47 -2.48 0.22
CA PRO A 53 7.24 -3.92 0.20
C PRO A 53 7.06 -4.51 1.59
N ASP A 54 7.68 -3.92 2.63
CA ASP A 54 7.52 -4.38 4.01
C ASP A 54 6.08 -4.17 4.51
N ILE A 55 5.41 -3.11 4.03
CA ILE A 55 4.01 -2.83 4.33
C ILE A 55 3.06 -3.66 3.46
N ALA A 56 3.38 -3.85 2.18
CA ALA A 56 2.57 -4.69 1.30
C ALA A 56 2.45 -6.13 1.85
N ASP A 57 3.55 -6.70 2.34
CA ASP A 57 3.59 -8.03 2.96
C ASP A 57 2.72 -8.07 4.24
N SER A 58 2.88 -7.07 5.10
CA SER A 58 2.08 -6.92 6.34
C SER A 58 0.57 -6.80 6.07
N ILE A 59 0.18 -6.11 5.00
CA ILE A 59 -1.24 -5.98 4.60
C ILE A 59 -1.77 -7.32 4.09
N ALA A 60 -1.00 -8.06 3.31
CA ALA A 60 -1.40 -9.36 2.81
C ALA A 60 -1.68 -10.36 3.95
N ASP A 61 -0.83 -10.37 4.98
CA ASP A 61 -1.02 -11.21 6.17
C ASP A 61 -2.30 -10.86 6.97
N LEU A 62 -2.59 -9.56 7.11
CA LEU A 62 -3.81 -9.08 7.78
C LEU A 62 -5.07 -9.51 7.00
N ILE A 63 -5.08 -9.37 5.68
CA ILE A 63 -6.19 -9.80 4.81
C ILE A 63 -6.37 -11.32 4.85
N ALA A 64 -5.28 -12.09 4.82
CA ALA A 64 -5.33 -13.54 4.89
C ALA A 64 -5.96 -14.04 6.21
N THR A 65 -5.67 -13.32 7.31
CA THR A 65 -6.25 -13.60 8.62
C THR A 65 -7.74 -13.24 8.68
N ASP A 66 -8.14 -12.09 8.13
CA ASP A 66 -9.55 -11.62 8.12
C ASP A 66 -10.46 -12.50 7.23
N LEU A 67 -9.94 -13.01 6.12
CA LEU A 67 -10.65 -13.92 5.22
C LEU A 67 -10.74 -15.37 5.73
N GLY A 68 -10.16 -15.70 6.90
CA GLY A 68 -10.18 -17.05 7.48
C GLY A 68 -9.42 -18.11 6.69
N LEU A 69 -8.54 -17.70 5.76
CA LEU A 69 -7.82 -18.62 4.86
C LEU A 69 -6.75 -19.46 5.58
N LEU A 70 -6.43 -19.11 6.82
CA LEU A 70 -5.40 -19.79 7.63
C LEU A 70 -5.93 -20.98 8.44
N GLU A 71 -7.26 -21.17 8.55
CA GLU A 71 -7.87 -22.16 9.46
C GLU A 71 -7.95 -23.59 8.90
N GLU A 72 -7.75 -23.81 7.59
CA GLU A 72 -8.06 -25.10 6.95
C GLU A 72 -6.84 -26.05 6.77
N SER A 73 -5.62 -25.61 7.14
CA SER A 73 -4.40 -26.43 7.00
C SER A 73 -4.06 -27.30 8.23
N ASP A 74 -4.81 -27.20 9.34
CA ASP A 74 -4.57 -27.97 10.58
C ASP A 74 -5.78 -28.87 10.92
N ARG A 75 -6.04 -29.88 10.08
CA ARG A 75 -6.99 -30.95 10.41
C ARG A 75 -6.35 -32.32 10.23
N PRO A 76 -5.73 -32.90 11.27
CA PRO A 76 -5.39 -34.32 11.26
C PRO A 76 -6.66 -35.16 11.46
N ASP A 77 -6.76 -36.25 10.68
CA ASP A 77 -7.82 -37.28 10.65
C ASP A 77 -8.13 -37.90 12.03
#